data_AF-A0A7S1N4F2-F1
#
_entry.id   AF-A0A7S1N4F2-F1
#
_cell.length_a   1.000
_cell.length_b   1.000
_cell.length_c   1.000
_cell.angle_alpha   90.00
_cell.angle_beta   90.00
_cell.angle_gamma   90.00
#
_symmetry.space_group_name_H-M   'P 1'
#
loop_
_entity.id
_entity.type
_entity.pdbx_description
1 polymer ?
#
loop_
_entity_poly.entity_id
_entity_poly.type
_entity_poly.pdbx_seq_one_letter_code
_entity_poly.pdbx_strand_id
1 'polypeptide(L)'
;RASHCLRGMYRALHKARDEQLNLLIESSMEPAFAAVIPVGYRRDFRSVADILSQLPVYTHSDAKLCCVVDALKDIHTCLDRPPVSSADFGDMHAHPAHIHCVPGTADAQGPLSSDDAERPPQSEAEQVVGDNEAPGRSLGADVMLPIFIYCLLGSQVPCLWSEAEFLQDFIKETQSRGHYGYCLVTLQSALVFLLQRAGSGPIGGGCRLP
;
A
#
# COMPACT_ATOMS: atom_id res chain seq x y z
N ARG A 1 -21.52 24.88 15.92
CA ARG A 1 -21.37 23.93 17.05
C ARG A 1 -21.39 22.46 16.59
N ALA A 2 -22.34 22.02 15.75
CA ALA A 2 -22.38 20.66 15.21
C ALA A 2 -21.09 20.20 14.48
N SER A 3 -20.48 21.07 13.65
CA SER A 3 -19.26 20.73 12.91
C SER A 3 -18.00 20.54 13.78
N HIS A 4 -17.95 21.09 14.99
CA HIS A 4 -16.86 20.84 15.94
C HIS A 4 -17.06 19.52 16.69
N CYS A 5 -18.32 19.19 17.02
CA CYS A 5 -18.67 17.92 17.63
C CYS A 5 -18.40 16.74 16.69
N LEU A 6 -18.82 16.83 15.42
CA LEU A 6 -18.56 15.82 14.40
C LEU A 6 -17.06 15.60 14.15
N ARG A 7 -16.27 16.68 14.04
CA ARG A 7 -14.81 16.57 13.90
C ARG A 7 -14.14 15.96 15.13
N GLY A 8 -14.66 16.25 16.32
CA GLY A 8 -14.19 15.62 17.57
C GLY A 8 -14.48 14.12 17.59
N MET A 9 -15.70 13.72 17.23
CA MET A 9 -16.09 12.31 17.14
C MET A 9 -15.27 11.55 16.08
N TYR A 10 -15.06 12.14 14.92
CA TYR A 10 -14.27 11.55 13.84
C TYR A 10 -12.83 11.27 14.28
N ARG A 11 -12.17 12.28 14.89
CA ARG A 11 -10.82 12.11 15.44
C ARG A 11 -10.76 11.05 16.54
N ALA A 12 -11.74 11.02 17.43
CA ALA A 12 -11.81 10.03 18.50
C ALA A 12 -11.96 8.60 17.94
N LEU A 13 -12.79 8.43 16.91
CA LEU A 13 -12.98 7.15 16.24
C LEU A 13 -11.69 6.66 15.56
N HIS A 14 -11.01 7.53 14.83
CA HIS A 14 -9.75 7.18 14.15
C HIS A 14 -8.67 6.81 15.16
N LYS A 15 -8.52 7.62 16.21
CA LYS A 15 -7.59 7.34 17.31
C LYS A 15 -7.87 5.98 17.96
N ALA A 16 -9.13 5.65 18.23
CA ALA A 16 -9.50 4.36 18.81
C ALA A 16 -9.18 3.18 17.87
N ARG A 17 -9.40 3.33 16.56
CA ARG A 17 -9.05 2.29 15.56
C ARG A 17 -7.55 2.12 15.43
N ASP A 18 -6.79 3.21 15.40
CA ASP A 18 -5.32 3.18 15.38
C ASP A 18 -4.76 2.51 16.63
N GLU A 19 -5.30 2.83 17.82
CA GLU A 19 -4.91 2.18 19.08
C GLU A 19 -5.17 0.66 19.03
N GLN A 20 -6.33 0.23 18.52
CA GLN A 20 -6.65 -1.19 18.37
C GLN A 20 -5.71 -1.91 17.39
N LEU A 21 -5.37 -1.28 16.26
CA LEU A 21 -4.44 -1.85 15.29
C LEU A 21 -3.02 -1.91 15.85
N ASN A 22 -2.55 -0.86 16.51
CA ASN A 22 -1.22 -0.83 17.13
C ASN A 22 -1.06 -1.94 18.17
N LEU A 23 -2.06 -2.15 19.04
CA LEU A 23 -2.05 -3.27 19.98
C LEU A 23 -1.97 -4.62 19.28
N LEU A 24 -2.65 -4.79 18.14
CA LEU A 24 -2.62 -6.02 17.38
C LEU A 24 -1.25 -6.24 16.72
N ILE A 25 -0.66 -5.19 16.15
CA ILE A 25 0.71 -5.19 15.61
C ILE A 25 1.73 -5.57 16.70
N GLU A 26 1.63 -4.96 17.88
CA GLU A 26 2.52 -5.23 19.02
C GLU A 26 2.32 -6.65 19.60
N SER A 27 1.10 -7.16 19.59
CA SER A 27 0.77 -8.50 20.12
C SER A 27 1.32 -9.66 19.29
N SER A 28 2.00 -9.37 18.16
CA SER A 28 2.65 -10.34 17.28
C SER A 28 1.74 -11.51 16.88
N MET A 29 0.76 -11.21 16.01
CA MET A 29 -0.08 -12.20 15.33
C MET A 29 0.65 -13.04 14.26
N GLU A 30 1.97 -12.89 14.14
CA GLU A 30 2.85 -13.63 13.24
C GLU A 30 2.50 -15.12 13.08
N PRO A 31 2.33 -15.94 14.13
CA PRO A 31 2.25 -17.40 13.95
C PRO A 31 1.03 -17.88 13.15
N ALA A 32 -0.10 -17.16 13.20
CA ALA A 32 -1.31 -17.55 12.46
C ALA A 32 -1.22 -17.23 10.97
N PHE A 33 -0.65 -16.07 10.62
CA PHE A 33 -0.49 -15.65 9.22
C PHE A 33 0.77 -16.26 8.59
N ALA A 34 1.82 -16.49 9.38
CA ALA A 34 3.03 -17.16 8.93
C ALA A 34 2.80 -18.64 8.53
N ALA A 35 1.67 -19.23 8.92
CA ALA A 35 1.22 -20.54 8.46
C ALA A 35 0.61 -20.51 7.05
N VAL A 36 0.10 -19.35 6.61
CA VAL A 36 -0.45 -19.13 5.26
C VAL A 36 0.68 -18.89 4.25
N ILE A 37 1.83 -18.42 4.71
CA ILE A 37 2.99 -18.13 3.87
C ILE A 37 3.77 -19.41 3.58
N PRO A 38 3.99 -19.77 2.30
CA PRO A 38 4.86 -20.89 1.99
C PRO A 38 6.28 -20.58 2.47
N VAL A 39 6.90 -21.55 3.15
CA VAL A 39 8.15 -21.38 3.92
C VAL A 39 9.30 -20.78 3.08
N GLY A 40 9.28 -20.98 1.76
CA GLY A 40 10.28 -20.43 0.82
C GLY A 40 10.21 -18.92 0.57
N TYR A 41 9.09 -18.24 0.88
CA TYR A 41 8.88 -16.83 0.51
C TYR A 41 9.00 -15.84 1.68
N ARG A 42 9.34 -16.31 2.89
CA ARG A 42 9.41 -15.43 4.08
C ARG A 42 10.40 -14.28 3.96
N ARG A 43 11.53 -14.48 3.27
CA ARG A 43 12.51 -13.41 3.01
C ARG A 43 11.96 -12.39 2.02
N ASP A 44 11.26 -12.86 1.00
CA ASP A 44 10.74 -11.99 -0.05
C ASP A 44 9.65 -11.06 0.51
N PHE A 45 8.77 -11.58 1.38
CA PHE A 45 7.73 -10.78 2.03
C PHE A 45 8.26 -9.80 3.09
N ARG A 46 9.50 -9.98 3.57
CA ARG A 46 10.13 -8.98 4.44
C ARG A 46 10.43 -7.68 3.67
N SER A 47 10.88 -7.79 2.42
CA SER A 47 11.07 -6.63 1.54
C SER A 47 9.76 -5.85 1.35
N VAL A 48 8.64 -6.57 1.22
CA VAL A 48 7.31 -5.95 1.12
C VAL A 48 6.93 -5.20 2.40
N ALA A 49 7.20 -5.78 3.57
CA ALA A 49 6.99 -5.12 4.85
C ALA A 49 7.87 -3.85 4.98
N ASP A 50 9.11 -3.90 4.50
CA ASP A 50 10.03 -2.76 4.49
C ASP A 50 9.51 -1.64 3.57
N ILE A 51 8.92 -1.95 2.41
CA ILE A 51 8.24 -0.97 1.54
C ILE A 51 7.09 -0.31 2.29
N LEU A 52 6.20 -1.11 2.89
CA LEU A 52 5.03 -0.62 3.62
C LEU A 52 5.42 0.24 4.84
N SER A 53 6.54 -0.04 5.47
CA SER A 53 7.05 0.78 6.61
C SER A 53 7.30 2.25 6.24
N GLN A 54 7.48 2.55 4.94
CA GLN A 54 7.66 3.92 4.44
C GLN A 54 6.36 4.70 4.31
N LEU A 55 5.19 4.06 4.47
CA LEU A 55 3.89 4.71 4.28
C LEU A 55 3.73 6.03 5.06
N PRO A 56 4.14 6.14 6.35
CA PRO A 56 4.04 7.39 7.10
C PRO A 56 5.04 8.47 6.65
N VAL A 57 6.13 8.09 5.97
CA VAL A 57 7.17 9.02 5.52
C VAL A 57 6.66 9.91 4.39
N TYR A 58 5.79 9.37 3.54
CA TYR A 58 5.20 10.14 2.45
C TYR A 58 4.17 11.15 2.94
N THR A 59 4.18 12.35 2.37
CA THR A 59 3.22 13.42 2.69
C THR A 59 2.04 13.48 1.72
N HIS A 60 2.26 13.05 0.47
CA HIS A 60 1.28 13.13 -0.60
C HIS A 60 0.57 11.79 -0.81
N SER A 61 -0.73 11.84 -1.09
CA SER A 61 -1.56 10.67 -1.34
C SER A 61 -1.05 9.84 -2.53
N ASP A 62 -0.61 10.49 -3.61
CA ASP A 62 -0.01 9.81 -4.77
C ASP A 62 1.17 8.90 -4.36
N ALA A 63 2.09 9.42 -3.54
CA ALA A 63 3.27 8.67 -3.13
C ALA A 63 2.94 7.55 -2.13
N LYS A 64 2.02 7.79 -1.20
CA LYS A 64 1.48 6.74 -0.31
C LYS A 64 0.80 5.63 -1.11
N LEU A 65 0.07 5.99 -2.17
CA LEU A 65 -0.62 5.02 -3.01
C LEU A 65 0.37 4.21 -3.83
N CYS A 66 1.42 4.83 -4.38
CA CYS A 66 2.51 4.12 -5.03
C CYS A 66 3.18 3.11 -4.09
N CYS A 67 3.44 3.49 -2.83
CA CYS A 67 3.99 2.57 -1.82
C CYS A 67 3.11 1.31 -1.63
N VAL A 68 1.78 1.48 -1.56
CA VAL A 68 0.84 0.34 -1.46
C VAL A 68 0.81 -0.50 -2.73
N VAL A 69 0.83 0.14 -3.90
CA VAL A 69 0.84 -0.52 -5.21
C VAL A 69 2.12 -1.34 -5.39
N ASP A 70 3.28 -0.77 -5.06
CA ASP A 70 4.57 -1.43 -5.17
C ASP A 70 4.64 -2.64 -4.23
N ALA A 71 4.12 -2.52 -3.01
CA ALA A 71 4.01 -3.66 -2.09
C ALA A 71 3.16 -4.80 -2.67
N LEU A 72 2.01 -4.51 -3.28
CA LEU A 72 1.14 -5.52 -3.90
C LEU A 72 1.76 -6.14 -5.16
N LYS A 73 2.44 -5.33 -5.99
CA LYS A 73 3.20 -5.81 -7.16
C LYS A 73 4.36 -6.70 -6.76
N ASP A 74 5.06 -6.38 -5.68
CA ASP A 74 6.12 -7.21 -5.16
C ASP A 74 5.57 -8.55 -4.67
N ILE A 75 4.42 -8.58 -3.99
CA ILE A 75 3.77 -9.86 -3.62
C ILE A 75 3.47 -10.70 -4.86
N HIS A 76 2.88 -10.11 -5.91
CA HIS A 76 2.64 -10.81 -7.18
C HIS A 76 3.94 -11.38 -7.76
N THR A 77 4.97 -10.54 -7.84
CA THR A 77 6.27 -10.91 -8.39
C THR A 77 6.95 -12.01 -7.57
N CYS A 78 6.79 -12.01 -6.26
CA CYS A 78 7.31 -13.07 -5.39
C CYS A 78 6.61 -14.40 -5.70
N LEU A 79 5.29 -14.39 -5.82
CA LEU A 79 4.49 -15.60 -6.01
C LEU A 79 4.54 -16.17 -7.43
N ASP A 80 4.86 -15.35 -8.44
CA ASP A 80 5.10 -15.81 -9.81
C ASP A 80 6.47 -16.50 -9.97
N ARG A 81 7.42 -16.30 -9.04
CA ARG A 81 8.69 -17.01 -9.05
C ARG A 81 8.51 -18.43 -8.51
N PRO A 82 9.13 -19.45 -9.14
CA PRO A 82 9.16 -20.79 -8.56
C PRO A 82 9.82 -20.75 -7.18
N PRO A 83 9.31 -21.49 -6.18
CA PRO A 83 9.91 -21.50 -4.85
C PRO A 83 11.34 -22.00 -4.98
N VAL A 84 12.30 -21.20 -4.49
CA VAL A 84 13.71 -21.58 -4.49
C VAL A 84 13.86 -22.92 -3.77
N SER A 85 14.23 -23.95 -4.53
CA SER A 85 14.62 -25.24 -3.99
C SER A 85 15.76 -25.02 -3.01
N SER A 86 15.67 -25.63 -1.82
CA SER A 86 16.70 -25.59 -0.79
C SER A 86 18.08 -26.12 -1.24
N ALA A 87 18.21 -26.59 -2.48
CA ALA A 87 19.44 -27.09 -3.07
C ALA A 87 20.35 -26.02 -3.73
N ASP A 88 19.87 -24.80 -3.96
CA ASP A 88 20.63 -23.74 -4.69
C ASP A 88 21.21 -22.63 -3.77
N PHE A 89 21.39 -22.91 -2.47
CA PHE A 89 21.93 -21.95 -1.50
C PHE A 89 23.46 -21.73 -1.59
N GLY A 90 24.06 -21.98 -2.74
CA GLY A 90 25.47 -21.70 -3.02
C GLY A 90 25.60 -20.54 -4.00
N ASP A 91 26.14 -19.42 -3.52
CA ASP A 91 26.61 -18.27 -4.30
C ASP A 91 25.60 -17.54 -5.18
N MET A 92 25.06 -16.42 -4.67
CA MET A 92 24.89 -15.25 -5.55
C MET A 92 24.92 -13.93 -4.80
N HIS A 93 25.80 -13.06 -5.28
CA HIS A 93 26.14 -11.74 -4.79
C HIS A 93 24.92 -10.84 -4.54
N ALA A 94 25.01 -10.06 -3.46
CA ALA A 94 24.14 -8.94 -3.16
C ALA A 94 23.95 -8.03 -4.39
N HIS A 95 22.70 -7.89 -4.84
CA HIS A 95 22.32 -6.88 -5.82
C HIS A 95 21.93 -5.60 -5.06
N PRO A 96 22.35 -4.41 -5.55
CA PRO A 96 22.26 -3.19 -4.76
C PRO A 96 20.82 -2.66 -4.76
N ALA A 97 20.40 -2.18 -3.58
CA ALA A 97 19.20 -1.39 -3.40
C ALA A 97 19.27 -0.13 -4.29
N HIS A 98 18.43 -0.05 -5.31
CA HIS A 98 18.15 1.21 -6.00
C HIS A 98 17.07 1.97 -5.23
N ILE A 99 17.49 2.61 -4.12
CA ILE A 99 16.78 3.77 -3.59
C ILE A 99 17.20 4.96 -4.43
N HIS A 100 16.30 5.49 -5.24
CA HIS A 100 16.50 6.80 -5.87
C HIS A 100 15.21 7.64 -5.78
N CYS A 101 14.98 8.21 -4.60
CA CYS A 101 14.22 9.44 -4.47
C CYS A 101 15.14 10.49 -3.84
N VAL A 102 15.55 11.47 -4.62
CA VAL A 102 16.24 12.67 -4.12
C VAL A 102 15.21 13.81 -4.10
N PRO A 103 15.09 14.59 -3.00
CA PRO A 103 14.27 15.80 -2.94
C PRO A 103 15.08 17.07 -3.24
N GLY A 104 14.40 18.12 -3.73
CA GLY A 104 14.88 19.51 -3.82
C GLY A 104 15.07 20.00 -5.27
N THR A 105 14.97 21.28 -5.64
CA THR A 105 14.58 22.56 -5.04
C THR A 105 14.48 23.55 -6.23
N ALA A 106 13.75 24.66 -6.05
CA ALA A 106 13.61 25.73 -7.05
C ALA A 106 14.94 26.34 -7.52
N ASP A 107 15.03 26.80 -8.78
CA ASP A 107 15.21 28.22 -9.15
C ASP A 107 15.49 28.45 -10.67
N ALA A 108 15.14 29.68 -11.11
CA ALA A 108 15.70 30.46 -12.24
C ALA A 108 15.14 30.33 -13.69
N GLN A 109 14.18 31.21 -13.99
CA GLN A 109 14.08 32.21 -15.10
C GLN A 109 14.95 32.12 -16.40
N GLY A 110 14.26 31.91 -17.54
CA GLY A 110 14.29 32.65 -18.86
C GLY A 110 15.56 32.72 -19.74
N PRO A 111 15.52 33.24 -21.00
CA PRO A 111 14.37 33.66 -21.84
C PRO A 111 14.41 33.25 -23.36
N LEU A 112 13.25 33.45 -24.03
CA LEU A 112 12.99 33.85 -25.45
C LEU A 112 13.88 33.37 -26.63
N SER A 113 13.25 32.71 -27.60
CA SER A 113 13.28 33.12 -29.03
C SER A 113 12.22 32.40 -29.88
N SER A 114 11.68 33.16 -30.82
CA SER A 114 10.70 32.88 -31.87
C SER A 114 11.23 31.98 -32.99
N ASP A 115 10.36 31.23 -33.67
CA ASP A 115 10.10 31.37 -35.12
C ASP A 115 9.21 30.21 -35.66
N ASP A 116 8.39 30.58 -36.65
CA ASP A 116 7.32 29.89 -37.34
C ASP A 116 7.65 28.52 -37.97
N ALA A 117 6.66 27.62 -38.05
CA ALA A 117 6.26 26.95 -39.30
C ALA A 117 5.05 26.01 -39.15
N GLU A 118 4.11 26.21 -40.06
CA GLU A 118 2.78 25.62 -40.23
C GLU A 118 2.80 24.31 -41.04
N ARG A 119 2.17 23.20 -40.58
CA ARG A 119 1.53 22.11 -41.41
C ARG A 119 0.95 20.92 -40.60
N PRO A 120 0.07 20.06 -41.19
CA PRO A 120 -1.39 20.12 -41.33
C PRO A 120 -2.12 19.08 -40.40
N PRO A 121 -3.47 18.87 -40.45
CA PRO A 121 -4.17 18.11 -39.42
C PRO A 121 -4.05 16.60 -39.67
N GLN A 122 -3.53 15.87 -38.69
CA GLN A 122 -3.59 14.41 -38.68
C GLN A 122 -4.77 13.95 -37.82
N SER A 123 -5.61 13.18 -38.50
CA SER A 123 -6.74 12.40 -38.03
C SER A 123 -6.56 11.77 -36.65
N GLU A 124 -7.65 11.85 -35.89
CA GLU A 124 -7.96 11.09 -34.70
C GLU A 124 -7.60 9.60 -34.87
N ALA A 125 -6.62 9.15 -34.10
CA ALA A 125 -6.41 7.75 -33.79
C ALA A 125 -6.22 7.67 -32.28
N GLU A 126 -7.25 7.18 -31.59
CA GLU A 126 -7.22 6.77 -30.20
C GLU A 126 -5.95 5.94 -29.93
N GLN A 127 -5.01 6.54 -29.19
CA GLN A 127 -3.96 5.78 -28.52
C GLN A 127 -4.61 5.04 -27.35
N VAL A 128 -5.07 3.83 -27.61
CA VAL A 128 -5.21 2.80 -26.59
C VAL A 128 -3.81 2.49 -26.08
N VAL A 129 -3.45 3.07 -24.93
CA VAL A 129 -2.24 2.71 -24.19
C VAL A 129 -2.42 1.25 -23.77
N GLY A 130 -1.81 0.35 -24.54
CA GLY A 130 -1.67 -1.05 -24.19
C GLY A 130 -0.68 -1.17 -23.05
N ASP A 131 -1.20 -1.38 -21.84
CA ASP A 131 -0.41 -1.91 -20.75
C ASP A 131 0.09 -3.31 -21.15
N ASN A 132 1.39 -3.42 -21.41
CA ASN A 132 2.09 -4.70 -21.48
C ASN A 132 2.16 -5.27 -20.06
N GLU A 133 1.05 -5.78 -19.54
CA GLU A 133 1.08 -6.74 -18.44
C GLU A 133 1.66 -8.05 -19.00
N ALA A 134 2.84 -8.43 -18.49
CA ALA A 134 3.32 -9.80 -18.64
C ALA A 134 2.21 -10.77 -18.17
N PRO A 135 2.09 -11.98 -18.74
CA PRO A 135 1.11 -12.97 -18.30
C PRO A 135 1.55 -13.58 -16.97
N GLY A 136 1.56 -12.76 -15.92
CA GLY A 136 1.62 -13.19 -14.53
C GLY A 136 0.33 -13.93 -14.21
N ARG A 137 0.42 -14.98 -13.41
CA ARG A 137 -0.75 -15.72 -12.98
C ARG A 137 -1.62 -14.74 -12.19
N SER A 138 -2.80 -14.39 -12.69
CA SER A 138 -3.72 -13.51 -11.95
C SER A 138 -4.06 -14.18 -10.62
N LEU A 139 -3.42 -13.72 -9.54
CA LEU A 139 -3.66 -14.22 -8.20
C LEU A 139 -5.01 -13.67 -7.74
N GLY A 140 -5.91 -14.59 -7.37
CA GLY A 140 -7.18 -14.19 -6.77
C GLY A 140 -6.96 -13.47 -5.44
N ALA A 141 -7.91 -12.61 -5.08
CA ALA A 141 -7.90 -11.87 -3.81
C ALA A 141 -7.78 -12.80 -2.58
N ASP A 142 -8.30 -14.02 -2.67
CA ASP A 142 -8.24 -15.03 -1.59
C ASP A 142 -6.83 -15.46 -1.22
N VAL A 143 -5.87 -15.36 -2.15
CA VAL A 143 -4.45 -15.64 -1.90
C VAL A 143 -3.70 -14.35 -1.55
N MET A 144 -4.00 -13.26 -2.26
CA MET A 144 -3.31 -11.99 -2.09
C MET A 144 -3.58 -11.36 -0.71
N LEU A 145 -4.84 -11.28 -0.30
CA LEU A 145 -5.23 -10.52 0.88
C LEU A 145 -4.60 -11.06 2.19
N PRO A 146 -4.58 -12.38 2.46
CA PRO A 146 -3.91 -12.90 3.65
C PRO A 146 -2.40 -12.61 3.69
N ILE A 147 -1.72 -12.67 2.54
CA ILE A 147 -0.28 -12.36 2.42
C ILE A 147 -0.05 -10.86 2.62
N PHE A 148 -0.90 -10.03 2.03
CA PHE A 148 -0.84 -8.59 2.23
C PHE A 148 -1.07 -8.18 3.69
N ILE A 149 -2.02 -8.82 4.38
CA ILE A 149 -2.25 -8.64 5.81
C ILE A 149 -1.00 -9.02 6.62
N TYR A 150 -0.34 -10.13 6.28
CA TYR A 150 0.92 -10.52 6.92
C TYR A 150 1.99 -9.42 6.76
N CYS A 151 2.20 -8.93 5.55
CA CYS A 151 3.19 -7.88 5.28
C CYS A 151 2.86 -6.58 6.02
N LEU A 152 1.58 -6.20 6.09
CA LEU A 152 1.12 -5.03 6.85
C LEU A 152 1.45 -5.17 8.34
N LEU A 153 1.19 -6.33 8.95
CA LEU A 153 1.54 -6.58 10.35
C LEU A 153 3.05 -6.53 10.58
N GLY A 154 3.82 -7.13 9.67
CA GLY A 154 5.29 -7.10 9.72
C GLY A 154 5.89 -5.71 9.53
N SER A 155 5.19 -4.82 8.82
CA SER A 155 5.66 -3.45 8.53
C SER A 155 5.61 -2.50 9.73
N GLN A 156 4.81 -2.83 10.75
CA GLN A 156 4.64 -2.05 11.98
C GLN A 156 4.31 -0.57 11.74
N VAL A 157 3.51 -0.28 10.71
CA VAL A 157 3.13 1.09 10.34
C VAL A 157 2.33 1.74 11.48
N PRO A 158 2.79 2.85 12.06
CA PRO A 158 2.03 3.59 13.07
C PRO A 158 0.83 4.29 12.44
N CYS A 159 -0.27 4.38 13.19
CA CYS A 159 -1.48 5.10 12.78
C CYS A 159 -2.04 4.63 11.42
N LEU A 160 -1.94 3.33 11.17
CA LEU A 160 -2.26 2.72 9.88
C LEU A 160 -3.72 2.97 9.41
N TRP A 161 -4.69 3.09 10.34
CA TRP A 161 -6.06 3.44 9.97
C TRP A 161 -6.12 4.87 9.45
N SER A 162 -5.49 5.81 10.17
CA SER A 162 -5.43 7.21 9.74
C SER A 162 -4.70 7.38 8.40
N GLU A 163 -3.66 6.59 8.13
CA GLU A 163 -2.95 6.58 6.86
C GLU A 163 -3.82 6.13 5.67
N ALA A 164 -4.63 5.08 5.87
CA ALA A 164 -5.54 4.60 4.84
C ALA A 164 -6.72 5.55 4.59
N GLU A 165 -7.22 6.22 5.64
CA GLU A 165 -8.26 7.24 5.50
C GLU A 165 -7.73 8.49 4.80
N PHE A 166 -6.49 8.90 5.11
CA PHE A 166 -5.83 9.96 4.36
C PHE A 166 -5.72 9.62 2.87
N LEU A 167 -5.36 8.37 2.54
CA LEU A 167 -5.36 7.91 1.15
C LEU A 167 -6.75 8.01 0.50
N GLN A 168 -7.80 7.60 1.20
CA GLN A 168 -9.18 7.65 0.70
C GLN A 168 -9.67 9.10 0.48
N ASP A 169 -9.36 10.01 1.40
CA ASP A 169 -9.83 11.39 1.36
C ASP A 169 -9.09 12.22 0.29
N PHE A 170 -7.84 11.86 -0.02
CA PHE A 170 -6.96 12.67 -0.88
C PHE A 170 -6.51 11.96 -2.17
N ILE A 171 -7.04 10.79 -2.51
CA ILE A 171 -6.80 10.15 -3.82
C ILE A 171 -7.44 10.98 -4.94
N LYS A 172 -6.72 11.15 -6.05
CA LYS A 172 -7.26 11.84 -7.23
C LYS A 172 -8.35 10.99 -7.89
N GLU A 173 -9.42 11.62 -8.37
CA GLU A 173 -10.49 10.90 -9.09
C GLU A 173 -9.97 10.06 -10.27
N THR A 174 -8.94 10.55 -10.96
CA THR A 174 -8.27 9.84 -12.07
C THR A 174 -7.56 8.55 -11.63
N GLN A 175 -7.15 8.45 -10.37
CA GLN A 175 -6.54 7.27 -9.76
C GLN A 175 -7.55 6.42 -8.97
N SER A 176 -8.77 6.90 -8.74
CA SER A 176 -9.78 6.19 -7.95
C SER A 176 -10.37 4.95 -8.64
N ARG A 177 -10.00 4.69 -9.90
CA ARG A 177 -10.53 3.60 -10.73
C ARG A 177 -9.42 2.66 -11.20
N GLY A 178 -9.83 1.48 -11.65
CA GLY A 178 -8.92 0.46 -12.17
C GLY A 178 -7.98 -0.09 -11.09
N HIS A 179 -6.71 -0.28 -11.46
CA HIS A 179 -5.71 -0.93 -10.62
C HIS A 179 -5.47 -0.20 -9.28
N TYR A 180 -5.35 1.12 -9.30
CA TYR A 180 -5.12 1.95 -8.11
C TYR A 180 -6.29 1.88 -7.11
N GLY A 181 -7.53 1.94 -7.61
CA GLY A 181 -8.72 1.75 -6.79
C GLY A 181 -8.80 0.36 -6.16
N TYR A 182 -8.42 -0.68 -6.92
CA TYR A 182 -8.32 -2.06 -6.40
C TYR A 182 -7.29 -2.17 -5.27
N CYS A 183 -6.11 -1.56 -5.40
CA CYS A 183 -5.09 -1.54 -4.35
C CYS A 183 -5.59 -0.84 -3.08
N LEU A 184 -6.29 0.29 -3.22
CA LEU A 184 -6.87 1.01 -2.07
C LEU A 184 -7.94 0.16 -1.37
N VAL A 185 -8.85 -0.47 -2.13
CA VAL A 185 -9.88 -1.36 -1.57
C VAL A 185 -9.25 -2.58 -0.90
N THR A 186 -8.15 -3.11 -1.44
CA THR A 186 -7.39 -4.21 -0.84
C THR A 186 -6.81 -3.79 0.53
N LEU A 187 -6.23 -2.58 0.62
CA LEU A 187 -5.79 -2.00 1.88
C LEU A 187 -6.93 -1.85 2.89
N GLN A 188 -8.04 -1.25 2.49
CA GLN A 188 -9.20 -1.08 3.36
C GLN A 188 -9.76 -2.42 3.85
N SER A 189 -9.84 -3.42 2.96
CA SER A 189 -10.30 -4.76 3.30
C SER A 189 -9.39 -5.43 4.34
N ALA A 190 -8.07 -5.27 4.20
CA ALA A 190 -7.10 -5.75 5.18
C ALA A 190 -7.30 -5.10 6.56
N LEU A 191 -7.49 -3.77 6.61
CA LEU A 191 -7.69 -3.05 7.87
C LEU A 191 -9.00 -3.41 8.56
N VAL A 192 -10.09 -3.54 7.81
CA VAL A 192 -11.39 -3.97 8.36
C VAL A 192 -11.26 -5.37 8.97
N PHE A 193 -10.57 -6.28 8.28
CA PHE A 193 -10.31 -7.62 8.80
C PHE A 193 -9.49 -7.57 10.11
N LEU A 194 -8.40 -6.81 10.14
CA LEU A 194 -7.57 -6.65 11.34
C LEU A 194 -8.37 -6.05 12.51
N LEU A 195 -9.20 -5.05 12.25
CA LEU A 195 -10.03 -4.40 13.26
C LEU A 195 -11.07 -5.38 13.87
N GLN A 196 -11.69 -6.22 13.03
CA GLN A 196 -12.61 -7.27 13.50
C GLN A 196 -11.89 -8.30 14.39
N ARG A 197 -10.63 -8.60 14.09
CA ARG A 197 -9.80 -9.48 14.92
C ARG A 197 -9.37 -8.82 16.23
N ALA A 198 -9.06 -7.52 16.21
CA ALA A 198 -8.76 -6.77 17.42
C ALA A 198 -9.98 -6.66 18.36
N GLY A 199 -11.19 -6.53 17.79
CA GLY A 199 -12.44 -6.40 18.53
C GLY A 199 -13.05 -7.71 19.05
N SER A 200 -12.47 -8.88 18.75
CA SER A 200 -12.99 -10.20 19.18
C SER A 200 -12.37 -10.72 20.50
N GLY A 201 -11.61 -9.89 21.21
CA GLY A 201 -11.41 -10.05 22.66
C GLY A 201 -12.74 -9.88 23.41
N PRO A 202 -12.89 -10.39 24.65
CA PRO A 202 -14.17 -10.35 25.36
C PRO A 202 -14.66 -8.92 25.46
N ILE A 203 -15.73 -8.63 24.73
CA ILE A 203 -16.52 -7.40 24.81
C ILE A 203 -17.17 -7.38 26.19
N GLY A 204 -16.39 -6.96 27.18
CA GLY A 204 -16.76 -6.77 28.58
C GLY A 204 -16.24 -5.41 29.02
N GLY A 205 -16.68 -4.35 28.34
CA GLY A 205 -16.25 -2.99 28.63
C GLY A 205 -17.00 -2.01 27.77
N GLY A 206 -18.27 -1.78 28.11
CA GLY A 206 -19.14 -0.87 27.38
C GLY A 206 -18.59 0.55 27.36
N CYS A 207 -18.25 1.03 26.17
CA CYS A 207 -18.33 2.46 25.89
C CYS A 207 -19.81 2.80 25.66
N ARG A 208 -20.54 3.02 26.77
CA ARG A 208 -21.73 3.88 26.73
C ARG A 208 -21.24 5.26 26.29
N LEU A 209 -21.65 5.68 25.11
CA LEU A 209 -21.58 7.08 24.70
C LEU A 209 -22.40 7.92 25.71
N PRO A 210 -21.91 9.08 26.17
CA PRO A 210 -22.72 10.04 26.92
C PRO A 210 -23.80 10.68 26.05
#